data_AF-A0A2M7XZ48-F1
#
_entry.id   AF-A0A2M7XZ48-F1
#
_cell.length_a   1.000
_cell.length_b   1.000
_cell.length_c   1.000
_cell.angle_alpha   90.00
_cell.angle_beta   90.00
_cell.angle_gamma   90.00
#
_symmetry.space_group_name_H-M   'P 1'
#
loop_
_entity.id
_entity.type
_entity.pdbx_description
1 polymer ?
#
loop_
_entity_poly.entity_id
_entity_poly.type
_entity_poly.pdbx_seq_one_letter_code
_entity_poly.pdbx_strand_id
1 'polypeptide(L)' 'MLARHMRNILITKTGEKIPKLMSWQISKLLNQAKYWKLENLINFYQGLHRIDVNSKTNGTPFTVKKSLDILACYYLK' A
#
# COMPACT_ATOMS: atom_id res chain seq x y z
N MET A 1 8.86 4.25 -2.57
CA MET A 1 7.84 5.09 -3.24
C MET A 1 6.44 4.49 -3.10
N LEU A 2 6.23 3.22 -3.49
CA LEU A 2 4.92 2.55 -3.41
C LEU A 2 4.36 2.46 -1.98
N ALA A 3 5.14 2.02 -0.99
CA ALA A 3 4.69 1.90 0.40
C ALA A 3 4.19 3.24 0.97
N ARG A 4 4.89 4.35 0.65
CA ARG A 4 4.47 5.70 1.03
C ARG A 4 3.14 6.08 0.38
N HIS A 5 2.94 5.72 -0.89
CA HIS A 5 1.68 5.96 -1.59
C HIS A 5 0.52 5.20 -0.95
N MET A 6 0.70 3.89 -0.69
CA MET A 6 -0.32 3.07 -0.02
C MET A 6 -0.64 3.59 1.38
N ARG A 7 0.37 4.05 2.14
CA ARG A 7 0.17 4.73 3.42
C ARG A 7 -0.72 5.97 3.27
N ASN A 8 -0.49 6.80 2.27
CA ASN A 8 -1.30 7.98 2.04
C ASN A 8 -2.76 7.62 1.70
N ILE A 9 -2.99 6.57 0.91
CA ILE A 9 -4.34 6.06 0.65
C ILE A 9 -4.98 5.59 1.96
N LEU A 10 -4.24 4.87 2.80
CA LEU A 10 -4.73 4.35 4.08
C LEU A 10 -5.15 5.47 5.04
N ILE A 11 -4.28 6.45 5.27
CA ILE A 11 -4.56 7.64 6.11
C ILE A 11 -5.81 8.37 5.57
N THR A 12 -5.89 8.53 4.26
CA THR A 12 -7.05 9.19 3.62
C THR A 12 -8.34 8.38 3.79
N LYS A 13 -8.27 7.04 3.76
CA LYS A 13 -9.42 6.13 3.94
C LYS A 13 -9.93 6.12 5.38
N THR A 14 -9.04 6.28 6.37
CA THR A 14 -9.40 6.35 7.80
C THR A 14 -9.92 7.73 8.22
N GLY A 15 -9.94 8.71 7.31
CA GLY A 15 -10.43 10.06 7.58
C GLY A 15 -9.40 10.98 8.23
N GLU A 16 -8.16 10.52 8.39
CA GLU A 16 -7.06 11.34 8.87
C GLU A 16 -6.56 12.31 7.78
N LYS A 17 -6.07 13.48 8.21
CA LYS A 17 -5.56 14.50 7.29
C LYS A 17 -4.07 14.32 7.08
N ILE A 18 -3.65 14.35 5.81
CA ILE A 18 -2.23 14.41 5.47
C ILE A 18 -1.83 15.89 5.36
N PRO A 19 -0.94 16.39 6.22
CA PRO A 19 -0.51 17.78 6.16
C PRO A 19 0.26 18.05 4.86
N LYS A 20 0.16 19.28 4.34
CA LYS A 20 0.91 19.78 3.17
C LYS A 20 0.55 19.14 1.82
N LEU A 21 -0.55 18.39 1.71
CA LEU A 21 -1.08 17.96 0.41
C LEU A 21 -2.05 18.98 -0.17
N MET A 22 -1.95 19.19 -1.48
CA MET A 22 -2.90 20.01 -2.23
C MET A 22 -4.25 19.29 -2.37
N SER A 23 -5.36 20.03 -2.45
CA SER A 23 -6.72 19.48 -2.50
C SER A 23 -6.94 18.47 -3.63
N TRP A 24 -6.30 18.67 -4.80
CA TRP A 24 -6.39 17.74 -5.93
C TRP A 24 -5.68 16.41 -5.64
N GLN A 25 -4.58 16.43 -4.87
CA GLN A 25 -3.86 15.22 -4.46
C GLN A 25 -4.71 14.41 -3.49
N ILE A 26 -5.35 15.10 -2.53
CA ILE A 26 -6.29 14.49 -1.58
C ILE A 26 -7.48 13.88 -2.34
N SER A 27 -8.04 14.60 -3.30
CA SER A 27 -9.16 14.11 -4.13
C SER A 27 -8.78 12.85 -4.91
N LYS A 28 -7.55 12.80 -5.46
CA LYS A 28 -7.03 11.62 -6.14
C LYS A 28 -6.86 10.43 -5.19
N LEU A 29 -6.32 10.66 -4.00
CA LEU A 29 -6.17 9.63 -2.96
C LEU A 29 -7.52 9.11 -2.47
N LEU A 30 -8.49 10.00 -2.23
CA LEU A 30 -9.87 9.63 -1.89
C LEU A 30 -10.49 8.77 -2.98
N ASN A 31 -10.31 9.13 -4.24
CA ASN A 31 -10.85 8.34 -5.35
C ASN A 31 -10.23 6.93 -5.39
N GLN A 32 -8.91 6.83 -5.21
CA GLN A 32 -8.23 5.53 -5.14
C GLN A 32 -8.70 4.71 -3.94
N ALA A 33 -8.87 5.35 -2.78
CA ALA A 33 -9.32 4.71 -1.54
C ALA A 33 -10.72 4.07 -1.67
N LYS A 34 -11.58 4.54 -2.59
CA LYS A 34 -12.91 3.94 -2.84
C LYS A 34 -12.84 2.49 -3.31
N TYR A 35 -11.81 2.13 -4.08
CA TYR A 35 -11.66 0.79 -4.64
C TYR A 35 -11.11 -0.24 -3.65
N TRP A 36 -10.77 0.19 -2.43
CA TRP A 36 -10.21 -0.68 -1.41
C TRP A 36 -11.19 -0.94 -0.27
N LYS A 37 -11.34 -2.21 0.09
CA LYS A 37 -11.77 -2.61 1.43
C LYS A 37 -10.66 -2.25 2.42
N LEU A 38 -11.03 -1.73 3.59
CA LEU A 38 -10.06 -1.23 4.59
C LEU A 38 -9.06 -2.33 5.01
N GLU A 39 -9.55 -3.53 5.30
CA GLU A 39 -8.73 -4.68 5.68
C GLU A 39 -7.71 -5.05 4.60
N ASN A 40 -8.15 -5.13 3.34
CA ASN A 40 -7.25 -5.43 2.21
C ASN A 40 -6.17 -4.36 2.05
N LEU A 41 -6.51 -3.09 2.25
CA LEU A 41 -5.55 -1.98 2.16
C LEU A 41 -4.49 -2.04 3.27
N ILE A 42 -4.91 -2.34 4.50
CA ILE A 42 -4.01 -2.54 5.65
C ILE A 42 -3.07 -3.72 5.37
N ASN A 43 -3.64 -4.86 4.96
CA ASN A 43 -2.88 -6.07 4.72
C ASN A 43 -1.89 -5.91 3.54
N PHE A 44 -2.30 -5.21 2.48
CA PHE A 44 -1.43 -4.89 1.36
C PHE A 44 -0.26 -3.97 1.78
N TYR A 45 -0.55 -2.92 2.57
CA TYR A 45 0.49 -2.03 3.11
C TYR A 45 1.50 -2.79 4.00
N GLN A 46 1.03 -3.64 4.90
CA GLN A 46 1.89 -4.48 5.73
C GLN A 46 2.70 -5.47 4.90
N GLY A 47 2.09 -6.08 3.89
CA GLY A 47 2.77 -7.00 2.98
C GLY A 47 3.91 -6.33 2.21
N LEU A 48 3.72 -5.09 1.74
CA LEU A 48 4.81 -4.31 1.14
C LEU A 48 5.98 -4.09 2.11
N HIS A 49 5.70 -3.81 3.38
CA HIS A 49 6.73 -3.66 4.41
C HIS A 49 7.49 -4.97 4.68
N ARG A 50 6.77 -6.10 4.72
CA ARG A 50 7.38 -7.42 4.88
C ARG A 50 8.31 -7.76 3.70
N ILE A 51 7.90 -7.45 2.47
CA ILE A 51 8.73 -7.67 1.28
C ILE A 51 10.02 -6.85 1.36
N ASP A 52 9.95 -5.57 1.78
CA ASP A 52 11.12 -4.70 1.92
C ASP A 52 12.11 -5.22 2.98
N VAL A 53 11.61 -5.65 4.14
CA VAL A 53 12.45 -6.24 5.20
C VAL A 53 13.09 -7.54 4.72
N ASN A 54 12.28 -8.47 4.21
CA ASN A 54 12.76 -9.78 3.80
C ASN A 54 13.75 -9.72 2.64
N SER A 55 13.59 -8.75 1.73
CA SER A 55 14.54 -8.52 0.65
C SER A 55 15.91 -8.07 1.15
N LYS A 56 15.98 -7.44 2.33
CA LYS A 56 17.23 -6.94 2.92
C LYS A 56 17.88 -7.95 3.86
N THR A 57 17.07 -8.81 4.48
CA THR A 57 17.53 -9.86 5.40
C THR A 57 17.73 -11.21 4.71
N ASN A 58 17.56 -11.27 3.38
CA ASN A 58 17.64 -12.49 2.57
C ASN A 58 16.69 -13.62 3.04
N GLY A 59 15.57 -13.24 3.67
CA GLY A 59 14.63 -14.17 4.31
C GLY A 59 13.54 -14.74 3.41
N THR A 60 13.59 -14.49 2.09
CA THR A 60 12.59 -15.01 1.14
C THR A 60 13.20 -15.84 0.02
N PRO A 61 12.57 -16.98 -0.35
CA PRO A 61 12.98 -17.78 -1.50
C PRO A 61 12.64 -17.11 -2.84
N PHE A 62 11.83 -16.04 -2.81
CA PHE A 62 11.36 -15.33 -4.01
C PHE A 62 12.09 -14.00 -4.18
N THR A 63 12.26 -13.60 -5.45
CA THR A 63 12.68 -12.24 -5.80
C THR A 63 11.60 -11.24 -5.41
N VAL A 64 11.99 -9.98 -5.17
CA VAL A 64 11.06 -8.87 -4.87
C VAL A 64 9.90 -8.82 -5.86
N LYS A 65 10.19 -9.00 -7.16
CA LYS A 65 9.17 -9.02 -8.22
C LYS A 65 8.13 -10.11 -7.99
N LYS A 66 8.54 -11.37 -7.81
CA LYS A 66 7.61 -12.48 -7.56
C LYS A 66 6.80 -12.26 -6.28
N SER A 67 7.42 -11.74 -5.23
CA SER A 67 6.72 -11.44 -3.97
C SER A 67 5.65 -10.35 -4.17
N LEU A 68 5.92 -9.34 -4.99
CA LEU A 68 4.95 -8.31 -5.36
C LEU A 68 3.81 -8.86 -6.22
N ASP A 69 4.12 -9.74 -7.19
CA ASP A 69 3.11 -10.37 -8.04
C ASP A 69 2.12 -11.20 -7.20
N ILE A 70 2.63 -11.97 -6.24
CA ILE A 70 1.80 -12.75 -5.30
C ILE A 70 0.92 -11.82 -4.45
N LEU A 71 1.51 -10.77 -3.89
CA LEU A 71 0.78 -9.78 -3.07
C LEU A 71 -0.35 -9.12 -3.88
N ALA A 72 -0.05 -8.69 -5.11
CA ALA A 72 -1.00 -8.05 -6.01
C ALA A 72 -2.16 -8.99 -6.36
N CYS A 73 -1.87 -10.21 -6.82
CA CYS A 73 -2.89 -11.20 -7.18
C CYS A 73 -3.84 -11.55 -6.04
N TYR A 74 -3.37 -11.50 -4.79
CA TYR A 74 -4.18 -11.83 -3.63
C TYR A 74 -5.13 -10.69 -3.23
N TYR A 75 -4.66 -9.44 -3.21
CA TYR A 75 -5.42 -8.29 -2.67
C TYR A 75 -6.11 -7.41 -3.71
N LEU A 76 -5.73 -7.48 -4.99
CA LEU A 76 -6.27 -6.65 -6.09
C LEU A 76 -7.34 -7.38 -6.93
N LYS A 77 -8.07 -8.33 -6.34
CA LYS A 77 -9.21 -8.99 -7.00
C LYS A 77 -10.45 -8.10 -7.05
#